data_AF-A0A4P7HE15-F1
#
_entry.id   AF-A0A4P7HE15-F1
#
_cell.length_a   1.000
_cell.length_b   1.000
_cell.length_c   1.000
_cell.angle_alpha   90.00
_cell.angle_beta   90.00
_cell.angle_gamma   90.00
#
_symmetry.space_group_name_H-M   'P 1'
#
loop_
_entity.id
_entity.type
_entity.pdbx_description
1 polymer ?
#
loop_
_entity_poly.entity_id
_entity_poly.type
_entity_poly.pdbx_seq_one_letter_code
_entity_poly.pdbx_strand_id
1 'polypeptide(L)'
;MRANGSYRASWELISPNLRPGFEIIAAEMARRGIDCEDAPPVWCWPGRGLRRSAIRRTANSLLGDHEWAHGRWLLKLDVPDELTLATSYAVWNDYLGYTCGFLDGPEQMDWTGRLTSKWDELQVTIPELRREWIVRARPYPPDAEIAARIAADPLLREFGK
;
A
#
# COMPACT_ATOMS: atom_id res chain seq x y z
N MET A 1 -24.42 -4.80 1.71
CA MET A 1 -24.19 -4.66 3.16
C MET A 1 -23.45 -3.35 3.37
N ARG A 2 -24.07 -2.34 3.99
CA ARG A 2 -23.38 -1.06 4.27
C ARG A 2 -22.45 -1.32 5.47
N ALA A 3 -21.15 -1.45 5.21
CA ALA A 3 -20.17 -1.68 6.25
C ALA A 3 -20.23 -0.55 7.29
N ASN A 4 -19.96 -0.87 8.56
CA ASN A 4 -20.05 0.00 9.74
C ASN A 4 -19.01 1.13 9.75
N GLY A 5 -18.63 1.67 8.58
CA GLY A 5 -17.57 2.66 8.44
C GLY A 5 -16.16 2.07 8.46
N SER A 6 -15.97 0.76 8.63
CA SER A 6 -14.67 0.10 8.53
C SER A 6 -14.54 -0.76 7.27
N TYR A 7 -13.32 -0.81 6.73
CA TYR A 7 -12.88 -1.69 5.67
C TYR A 7 -11.64 -2.43 6.14
N ARG A 8 -11.66 -3.76 6.04
CA ARG A 8 -10.50 -4.61 6.24
C ARG A 8 -10.10 -5.22 4.91
N ALA A 9 -8.80 -5.31 4.68
CA ALA A 9 -8.30 -6.00 3.50
C ALA A 9 -8.60 -7.51 3.60
N SER A 10 -8.46 -8.23 2.49
CA SER A 10 -8.72 -9.67 2.44
C SER A 10 -7.46 -10.41 2.01
N TRP A 11 -7.12 -11.49 2.74
CA TRP A 11 -6.02 -12.39 2.37
C TRP A 11 -6.23 -13.05 1.00
N GLU A 12 -7.48 -13.21 0.55
CA GLU A 12 -7.80 -13.79 -0.76
C GLU A 12 -7.38 -12.90 -1.93
N LEU A 13 -7.19 -11.60 -1.68
CA LEU A 13 -6.75 -10.63 -2.69
C LEU A 13 -5.23 -10.49 -2.75
N ILE A 14 -4.49 -11.13 -1.85
CA ILE A 14 -3.04 -11.12 -1.82
C ILE A 14 -2.52 -12.30 -2.61
N SER A 15 -1.62 -12.04 -3.57
CA SER A 15 -0.96 -13.10 -4.33
C SER A 15 -0.24 -14.06 -3.36
N PRO A 16 -0.41 -15.39 -3.51
CA PRO A 16 0.11 -16.36 -2.54
C PRO A 16 1.61 -16.25 -2.26
N ASN A 17 2.40 -15.82 -3.24
CA ASN A 17 3.85 -15.60 -3.12
C ASN A 17 4.23 -14.38 -2.26
N LEU A 18 3.33 -13.40 -2.10
CA LEU A 18 3.56 -12.21 -1.28
C LEU A 18 2.99 -12.36 0.13
N ARG A 19 2.10 -13.32 0.35
CA ARG A 19 1.44 -13.57 1.63
C ARG A 19 2.41 -13.69 2.82
N PRO A 20 3.55 -14.41 2.73
CA PRO A 20 4.50 -14.49 3.85
C PRO A 20 5.01 -13.11 4.30
N GLY A 21 5.26 -12.19 3.36
CA GLY A 21 5.66 -10.82 3.69
C GLY A 21 4.58 -10.07 4.46
N PHE A 22 3.32 -10.17 4.02
CA PHE A 22 2.20 -9.56 4.75
C PHE A 22 2.02 -10.14 6.15
N GLU A 23 2.20 -11.45 6.31
CA GLU A 23 2.13 -12.13 7.62
C GLU A 23 3.25 -11.65 8.55
N ILE A 24 4.46 -11.39 8.05
CA ILE A 24 5.56 -10.85 8.85
C ILE A 24 5.26 -9.43 9.34
N ILE A 25 4.69 -8.57 8.49
CA ILE A 25 4.27 -7.22 8.92
C ILE A 25 3.13 -7.30 9.94
N ALA A 26 2.15 -8.16 9.72
CA ALA A 26 1.05 -8.36 10.66
C ALA A 26 1.58 -8.84 12.03
N ALA A 27 2.54 -9.76 12.04
CA ALA A 27 3.18 -10.25 13.26
C ALA A 27 3.95 -9.14 13.99
N GLU A 28 4.69 -8.29 13.27
CA GLU A 28 5.39 -7.15 13.88
C GLU A 28 4.41 -6.10 14.43
N MET A 29 3.31 -5.84 13.71
CA MET A 29 2.23 -4.98 14.19
C MET A 29 1.62 -5.53 15.48
N ALA A 30 1.29 -6.82 15.52
CA ALA A 30 0.77 -7.48 16.72
C ALA A 30 1.76 -7.42 17.91
N ARG A 31 3.07 -7.61 17.65
CA ARG A 31 4.12 -7.49 18.66
C ARG A 31 4.18 -6.09 19.29
N ARG A 32 3.73 -5.06 18.56
CA ARG A 32 3.63 -3.66 19.03
C ARG A 32 2.26 -3.32 19.60
N GLY A 33 1.36 -4.29 19.73
CA GLY A 33 0.00 -4.08 20.23
C GLY A 33 -0.98 -3.53 19.18
N ILE A 34 -0.65 -3.62 17.88
CA ILE A 34 -1.52 -3.20 16.79
C ILE A 34 -2.16 -4.45 16.18
N ASP A 35 -3.41 -4.71 16.55
CA ASP A 35 -4.14 -5.89 16.11
C ASP A 35 -4.71 -5.71 14.69
N CYS A 36 -4.34 -6.61 13.77
CA CYS A 36 -4.92 -6.69 12.43
C CYS A 36 -6.06 -7.74 12.34
N GLU A 37 -6.36 -8.41 13.46
CA GLU A 37 -7.28 -9.53 13.57
C GLU A 37 -6.99 -10.61 12.50
N ASP A 38 -7.99 -11.00 11.72
CA ASP A 38 -7.91 -11.99 10.65
C ASP A 38 -7.65 -11.36 9.26
N ALA A 39 -7.26 -10.08 9.20
CA ALA A 39 -7.04 -9.34 7.97
C ALA A 39 -5.57 -8.97 7.75
N PRO A 40 -5.13 -8.86 6.48
CA PRO A 40 -3.82 -8.30 6.19
C PRO A 40 -3.79 -6.78 6.46
N PRO A 41 -2.62 -6.23 6.77
CA PRO A 41 -2.45 -4.80 6.97
C PRO A 41 -2.66 -4.02 5.66
N VAL A 42 -3.16 -2.79 5.80
CA VAL A 42 -3.37 -1.85 4.68
C VAL A 42 -2.14 -0.96 4.52
N TRP A 43 -1.56 -0.95 3.32
CA TRP A 43 -0.43 -0.10 2.98
C TRP A 43 -0.83 1.34 2.69
N CYS A 44 -0.07 2.26 3.25
CA CYS A 44 -0.22 3.70 3.15
C CYS A 44 1.15 4.37 2.93
N TRP A 45 1.13 5.63 2.54
CA TRP A 45 2.32 6.48 2.46
C TRP A 45 2.17 7.70 3.39
N PRO A 46 3.26 8.15 4.01
CA PRO A 46 3.23 9.27 4.94
C PRO A 46 2.81 10.56 4.21
N GLY A 47 1.63 11.08 4.58
CA GLY A 47 1.00 12.20 3.89
C GLY A 47 1.65 13.57 4.12
N ARG A 48 2.50 13.74 5.15
CA ARG A 48 3.00 15.07 5.57
C ARG A 48 4.14 15.62 4.70
N GLY A 49 4.68 14.84 3.75
CA GLY A 49 5.84 15.26 2.94
C GLY A 49 5.75 15.04 1.43
N LEU A 50 4.75 14.29 0.93
CA LEU A 50 4.72 13.92 -0.48
C LEU A 50 4.16 15.06 -1.34
N ARG A 51 5.03 15.64 -2.17
CA ARG A 51 4.63 16.52 -3.28
C ARG A 51 3.67 15.75 -4.18
N ARG A 52 2.73 16.44 -4.85
CA ARG A 52 1.77 15.80 -5.78
C ARG A 52 2.46 14.90 -6.82
N SER A 53 3.65 15.30 -7.28
CA SER A 53 4.46 14.50 -8.19
C SER A 53 4.97 13.20 -7.58
N ALA A 54 5.34 13.19 -6.30
CA ALA A 54 5.74 11.97 -5.60
C ALA A 54 4.56 10.99 -5.49
N ILE A 55 3.39 11.46 -5.06
CA ILE A 55 2.15 10.65 -5.00
C ILE A 55 1.84 10.02 -6.36
N ARG A 56 1.95 10.79 -7.45
CA ARG A 56 1.72 10.28 -8.81
C ARG A 56 2.74 9.21 -9.19
N ARG A 57 4.03 9.46 -8.98
CA ARG A 57 5.07 8.46 -9.29
C ARG A 57 4.84 7.16 -8.54
N THR A 58 4.63 7.24 -7.22
CA THR A 58 4.33 6.06 -6.38
C THR A 58 3.11 5.30 -6.89
N ALA A 59 2.00 6.00 -7.16
CA ALA A 59 0.80 5.37 -7.68
C ALA A 59 1.03 4.68 -9.03
N ASN A 60 1.76 5.33 -9.95
CA ASN A 60 2.07 4.76 -11.27
C ASN A 60 3.07 3.59 -11.19
N SER A 61 3.91 3.52 -10.16
CA SER A 61 4.84 2.40 -9.95
C SER A 61 4.16 1.17 -9.34
N LEU A 62 3.00 1.34 -8.68
CA LEU A 62 2.31 0.27 -7.95
C LEU A 62 1.04 -0.21 -8.64
N LEU A 63 0.41 0.65 -9.43
CA LEU A 63 -0.84 0.35 -10.12
C LEU A 63 -0.54 0.11 -11.60
N GLY A 64 -0.91 -1.06 -12.10
CA GLY A 64 -0.90 -1.36 -13.52
C GLY A 64 -2.05 -0.69 -14.25
N ASP A 65 -2.02 -0.77 -15.57
CA ASP A 65 -3.04 -0.17 -16.44
C ASP A 65 -4.43 -0.79 -16.19
N HIS A 66 -4.48 -2.08 -15.83
CA HIS A 66 -5.70 -2.75 -15.39
C HIS A 66 -6.29 -2.07 -14.14
N GLU A 67 -5.49 -1.85 -13.09
CA GLU A 67 -5.96 -1.18 -11.88
C GLU A 67 -6.50 0.22 -12.18
N TRP A 68 -5.80 0.99 -13.03
CA TRP A 68 -6.24 2.33 -13.41
C TRP A 68 -7.54 2.33 -14.20
N ALA A 69 -7.77 1.34 -15.07
CA ALA A 69 -8.99 1.22 -15.86
C ALA A 69 -10.24 1.04 -14.99
N HIS A 70 -10.11 0.41 -13.82
CA HIS A 70 -11.20 0.22 -12.85
C HIS A 70 -11.46 1.42 -11.93
N GLY A 71 -10.80 2.56 -12.18
CA GLY A 71 -10.97 3.78 -11.40
C GLY A 71 -10.31 3.71 -10.02
N ARG A 72 -9.73 4.81 -9.57
CA ARG A 72 -9.02 4.86 -8.29
C ARG A 72 -9.43 6.09 -7.48
N TRP A 73 -9.33 5.94 -6.17
CA TRP A 73 -9.56 7.02 -5.21
C TRP A 73 -8.26 7.29 -4.47
N LEU A 74 -7.97 8.58 -4.28
CA LEU A 74 -6.90 9.01 -3.39
C LEU A 74 -7.52 9.42 -2.06
N LEU A 75 -7.19 8.66 -1.02
CA LEU A 75 -7.59 8.95 0.35
C LEU A 75 -6.46 9.68 1.08
N LYS A 76 -6.82 10.73 1.82
CA LYS A 76 -5.95 11.34 2.83
C LYS A 76 -6.47 10.88 4.19
N LEU A 77 -5.59 10.24 4.96
CA LEU A 77 -5.93 9.68 6.25
C LEU A 77 -5.31 10.49 7.39
N ASP A 78 -5.99 10.49 8.53
CA ASP A 78 -5.50 10.92 9.83
C ASP A 78 -5.72 9.74 10.79
N VAL A 79 -4.69 8.89 10.88
CA VAL A 79 -4.69 7.65 11.66
C VAL A 79 -3.90 7.92 12.93
N PRO A 80 -4.38 7.50 14.11
CA PRO A 80 -3.62 7.61 15.35
C PRO A 80 -2.25 6.94 15.22
N ASP A 81 -1.19 7.62 15.66
CA ASP A 81 0.20 7.15 15.48
C ASP A 81 0.41 5.76 16.12
N GLU A 82 -0.27 5.47 17.23
CA GLU A 82 -0.25 4.18 17.93
C GLU A 82 -0.84 3.01 17.12
N LEU A 83 -1.57 3.28 16.03
CA LEU A 83 -2.11 2.27 15.11
C LEU A 83 -1.31 2.17 13.80
N THR A 84 -0.14 2.79 13.75
CA THR A 84 0.71 2.81 12.55
C THR A 84 2.02 2.07 12.78
N LEU A 85 2.48 1.35 11.75
CA LEU A 85 3.84 0.85 11.67
C LEU A 85 4.54 1.49 10.46
N ALA A 86 5.50 2.37 10.73
CA ALA A 86 6.33 2.98 9.69
C ALA A 86 7.61 2.16 9.46
N THR A 87 7.93 1.91 8.20
CA THR A 87 9.16 1.20 7.79
C THR A 87 9.82 1.92 6.63
N SER A 88 11.13 1.71 6.44
CA SER A 88 11.81 2.10 5.20
C SER A 88 11.26 1.25 4.05
N TYR A 89 10.86 1.89 2.96
CA TYR A 89 10.39 1.19 1.77
C TYR A 89 11.51 0.38 1.12
N ALA A 90 12.72 0.93 1.03
CA ALA A 90 13.86 0.21 0.44
C ALA A 90 14.21 -1.03 1.26
N VAL A 91 14.40 -0.88 2.57
CA VAL A 91 14.78 -2.00 3.45
C VAL A 91 13.67 -3.06 3.49
N TRP A 92 12.40 -2.64 3.50
CA TRP A 92 11.29 -3.58 3.41
C TRP A 92 11.30 -4.37 2.10
N ASN A 93 11.55 -3.73 0.95
CA ASN A 93 11.56 -4.45 -0.33
C ASN A 93 12.74 -5.43 -0.44
N ASP A 94 13.91 -5.07 0.08
CA ASP A 94 15.05 -6.00 0.12
C ASP A 94 14.71 -7.21 1.01
N TYR A 95 14.15 -6.97 2.20
CA TYR A 95 13.74 -8.03 3.12
C TYR A 95 12.61 -8.89 2.53
N LEU A 96 11.61 -8.27 1.90
CA LEU A 96 10.55 -8.98 1.19
C LEU A 96 11.14 -9.87 0.08
N GLY A 97 12.09 -9.35 -0.69
CA GLY A 97 12.81 -10.10 -1.71
C GLY A 97 13.51 -11.35 -1.13
N TYR A 98 14.16 -11.22 0.02
CA TYR A 98 14.72 -12.36 0.76
C TYR A 98 13.64 -13.35 1.19
N THR A 99 12.56 -12.89 1.84
CA THR A 99 11.49 -13.78 2.36
C THR A 99 10.76 -14.52 1.25
N CYS A 100 10.68 -13.96 0.05
CA CYS A 100 10.12 -14.61 -1.12
C CYS A 100 11.15 -15.47 -1.90
N GLY A 101 12.40 -15.55 -1.45
CA GLY A 101 13.46 -16.34 -2.09
C GLY A 101 14.02 -15.73 -3.38
N PHE A 102 13.83 -14.42 -3.60
CA PHE A 102 14.35 -13.70 -4.76
C PHE A 102 15.75 -13.11 -4.53
N LEU A 103 16.14 -12.92 -3.26
CA LEU A 103 17.41 -12.31 -2.85
C LEU A 103 18.07 -13.14 -1.73
N ASP A 104 19.39 -13.02 -1.61
CA ASP A 104 20.18 -13.71 -0.58
C ASP A 104 20.12 -13.04 0.80
N GLY A 105 19.53 -11.84 0.90
CA GLY A 105 19.38 -11.11 2.16
C GLY A 105 18.64 -9.78 1.98
N PRO A 106 18.41 -9.04 3.10
CA PRO A 106 18.82 -9.36 4.46
C PRO A 106 17.94 -10.42 5.14
N GLU A 107 18.51 -11.21 6.05
CA GLU A 107 17.75 -12.20 6.85
C GLU A 107 16.92 -11.58 7.98
N GLN A 108 17.22 -10.32 8.33
CA GLN A 108 16.57 -9.59 9.42
C GLN A 108 16.11 -8.23 8.92
N MET A 109 14.92 -7.83 9.38
CA MET A 109 14.32 -6.55 9.05
C MET A 109 14.69 -5.48 10.09
N ASP A 110 15.08 -4.29 9.61
CA ASP A 110 15.18 -3.09 10.46
C ASP A 110 13.80 -2.44 10.62
N TRP A 111 13.20 -2.65 11.79
CA TRP A 111 11.87 -2.14 12.11
C TRP A 111 11.85 -0.71 12.68
N THR A 112 12.99 -0.01 12.71
CA THR A 112 13.07 1.36 13.25
C THR A 112 12.49 2.41 12.31
N GLY A 113 12.29 2.06 11.03
CA GLY A 113 11.90 3.02 9.99
C GLY A 113 13.04 3.94 9.57
N ARG A 114 14.29 3.63 9.93
CA ARG A 114 15.45 4.40 9.51
C ARG A 114 15.62 4.33 7.99
N LEU A 115 15.64 5.50 7.35
CA LEU A 115 15.93 5.61 5.93
C LEU A 115 17.41 5.33 5.66
N THR A 116 17.71 4.54 4.64
CA THR A 116 19.08 4.13 4.30
C THR A 116 19.71 5.01 3.22
N SER A 117 18.91 5.81 2.51
CA SER A 117 19.39 6.73 1.48
C SER A 117 18.50 7.96 1.34
N LYS A 118 18.96 8.95 0.57
CA LYS A 118 18.16 10.14 0.22
C LYS A 118 17.00 9.87 -0.75
N TRP A 119 16.97 8.69 -1.36
CA TRP A 119 15.93 8.25 -2.30
C TRP A 119 14.94 7.28 -1.65
N ASP A 120 15.24 6.83 -0.44
CA ASP A 120 14.38 5.98 0.34
C ASP A 120 13.22 6.80 0.92
N GLU A 121 12.07 6.15 1.00
CA GLU A 121 10.85 6.76 1.51
C GLU A 121 10.28 5.88 2.62
N LEU A 122 9.60 6.52 3.57
CA LEU A 122 8.82 5.77 4.55
C LEU A 122 7.57 5.21 3.87
N GLN A 123 7.23 3.98 4.20
CA GLN A 123 5.89 3.42 4.03
C GLN A 123 5.25 3.25 5.41
N VAL A 124 3.92 3.20 5.44
CA VAL A 124 3.15 3.05 6.68
C VAL A 124 2.13 1.95 6.51
N THR A 125 1.98 1.06 7.47
CA THR A 125 0.89 0.09 7.52
C THR A 125 -0.07 0.39 8.66
N ILE A 126 -1.35 0.11 8.43
CA ILE A 126 -2.46 0.29 9.38
C ILE A 126 -3.31 -0.99 9.40
N PRO A 127 -4.00 -1.32 10.51
CA PRO A 127 -4.71 -2.59 10.63
C PRO A 127 -5.97 -2.67 9.76
N GLU A 128 -6.60 -1.53 9.50
CA GLU A 128 -7.82 -1.42 8.72
C GLU A 128 -8.00 0.01 8.20
N LEU A 129 -9.02 0.28 7.42
CA LEU A 129 -9.41 1.62 7.04
C LEU A 129 -10.72 1.98 7.74
N ARG A 130 -10.71 3.03 8.57
CA ARG A 130 -11.92 3.55 9.21
C ARG A 130 -12.37 4.86 8.59
N ARG A 131 -13.68 5.07 8.52
CA ARG A 131 -14.31 6.26 7.94
C ARG A 131 -13.86 7.52 8.66
N GLU A 132 -13.78 7.48 9.98
CA GLU A 132 -13.34 8.60 10.82
C GLU A 132 -11.88 9.01 10.56
N TRP A 133 -11.06 8.12 10.01
CA TRP A 133 -9.69 8.44 9.62
C TRP A 133 -9.64 9.16 8.26
N ILE A 134 -10.69 9.11 7.43
CA ILE A 134 -10.69 9.70 6.09
C ILE A 134 -10.95 11.20 6.18
N VAL A 135 -9.89 12.00 6.10
CA VAL A 135 -9.97 13.47 6.06
C VAL A 135 -10.36 13.98 4.67
N ARG A 136 -9.98 13.27 3.61
CA ARG A 136 -10.34 13.62 2.24
C ARG A 136 -10.38 12.38 1.36
N ALA A 137 -11.42 12.27 0.55
CA ALA A 137 -11.51 11.30 -0.54
C ALA A 137 -11.74 12.07 -1.85
N ARG A 138 -11.01 11.71 -2.89
CA ARG A 138 -11.26 12.23 -4.24
C ARG A 138 -10.99 11.16 -5.29
N PRO A 139 -11.72 11.16 -6.41
CA PRO A 139 -11.30 10.41 -7.58
C PRO A 139 -9.86 10.78 -7.95
N TYR A 140 -9.10 9.77 -8.36
CA TYR A 140 -7.72 9.90 -8.77
C TYR A 140 -7.58 9.22 -10.12
N PRO A 141 -7.82 9.94 -11.23
CA PRO A 141 -7.73 9.35 -12.56
C PRO A 141 -6.28 9.03 -12.93
N PRO A 142 -6.04 8.16 -13.92
CA PRO A 142 -4.73 8.02 -14.55
C PRO A 142 -4.24 9.35 -15.13
N ASP A 143 -2.93 9.48 -15.37
CA ASP A 143 -2.41 10.58 -16.18
C ASP A 143 -2.65 10.33 -17.67
N ALA A 144 -2.26 11.31 -18.51
CA ALA A 144 -2.52 11.26 -19.95
C ALA A 144 -1.85 10.07 -20.65
N GLU A 145 -0.68 9.64 -20.18
CA GLU A 145 0.04 8.53 -20.79
C GLU A 145 -0.66 7.20 -20.48
N ILE A 146 -0.96 6.95 -19.21
CA ILE A 146 -1.68 5.75 -18.78
C ILE A 146 -3.09 5.72 -19.42
N ALA A 147 -3.78 6.85 -19.45
CA ALA A 147 -5.09 6.96 -20.09
C ALA A 147 -5.02 6.60 -21.58
N ALA A 148 -3.97 7.02 -22.29
CA ALA A 148 -3.77 6.67 -23.69
C ALA A 148 -3.51 5.15 -23.87
N ARG A 149 -2.74 4.52 -22.98
CA ARG A 149 -2.50 3.07 -23.02
C ARG A 149 -3.77 2.26 -22.76
N ILE A 150 -4.52 2.60 -21.72
CA ILE A 150 -5.84 2.00 -21.43
C ILE A 150 -6.77 2.20 -22.63
N ALA A 151 -6.81 3.40 -23.18
CA ALA A 151 -7.61 3.70 -24.35
C ALA A 151 -7.13 2.98 -25.60
N ALA A 152 -5.90 2.48 -25.70
CA ALA A 152 -5.40 1.72 -26.84
C ALA A 152 -5.66 0.20 -26.70
N ASP A 153 -5.80 -0.31 -25.48
CA ASP A 153 -6.00 -1.74 -25.18
C ASP A 153 -7.49 -2.13 -25.19
N PRO A 154 -7.96 -2.94 -26.15
CA PRO A 154 -9.36 -3.37 -26.23
C PRO A 154 -9.82 -4.15 -25.00
N LEU A 155 -8.94 -4.93 -24.35
CA LEU A 155 -9.30 -5.74 -23.19
C LEU A 155 -9.57 -4.88 -21.95
N LEU A 156 -8.95 -3.69 -21.87
CA LEU A 156 -9.16 -2.76 -20.76
C LEU A 156 -10.36 -1.84 -20.96
N ARG A 157 -10.84 -1.66 -22.20
CA ARG A 157 -12.01 -0.81 -22.51
C ARG A 157 -13.34 -1.42 -22.07
N GLU A 158 -13.46 -2.73 -22.02
CA GLU A 158 -14.74 -3.41 -21.75
C GLU A 158 -15.18 -3.33 -20.28
N PHE A 159 -14.25 -3.06 -19.37
CA PHE A 159 -14.53 -2.97 -17.93
C PHE A 159 -14.97 -1.58 -17.45
N GLY A 160 -14.98 -0.58 -18.33
CA GLY A 160 -15.34 0.82 -18.02
C GLY A 160 -16.77 1.22 -18.39
N LYS A 161 -17.65 0.28 -18.77
CA LYS A 161 -19.06 0.53 -19.10
C LYS A 161 -20.00 0.18 -17.95
#